data_AF-A0A3D5EBY0-F1
#
_entry.id   AF-A0A3D5EBY0-F1
#
_cell.length_a   1.000
_cell.length_b   1.000
_cell.length_c   1.000
_cell.angle_alpha   90.00
_cell.angle_beta   90.00
_cell.angle_gamma   90.00
#
_symmetry.space_group_name_H-M   'P 1'
#
loop_
_entity.id
_entity.type
_entity.pdbx_description
1 polymer ?
#
loop_
_entity_poly.entity_id
_entity_poly.type
_entity_poly.pdbx_seq_one_letter_code
_entity_poly.pdbx_strand_id
1 'polypeptide(L)'
;MKTVETGCFGITITTAENNTAAASIQSEMHDEALSSEHPFNVSVDALESLILAQFCAGIDITTPAYLQSIETAYEAISTQHSHCADNDEGMIYIQKIRNIQAQVTESITYKARSEDWAEAMESSGDEEEQALLTLQNRLAVERLEYDAEVDEFLEEFDCEVTVI
;
A
#
# COMPACT_ATOMS: atom_id res chain seq x y z
N MET A 1 20.22 44.79 8.08
CA MET A 1 19.96 43.34 7.92
C MET A 1 19.83 43.05 6.44
N LYS A 2 20.25 41.88 5.96
CA LYS A 2 20.09 41.48 4.56
C LYS A 2 19.12 40.30 4.49
N THR A 3 18.13 40.40 3.62
CA THR A 3 17.15 39.34 3.37
C THR A 3 17.34 38.84 1.94
N VAL A 4 17.30 37.51 1.77
CA VAL A 4 17.35 36.85 0.47
C VAL A 4 16.09 36.02 0.34
N GLU A 5 15.28 36.32 -0.68
CA GLU A 5 14.08 35.59 -1.04
C GLU A 5 14.40 34.72 -2.26
N THR A 6 14.08 33.43 -2.18
CA THR A 6 14.40 32.47 -3.25
C THR A 6 13.30 32.38 -4.31
N GLY A 7 12.06 32.75 -3.96
CA GLY A 7 10.88 32.58 -4.81
C GLY A 7 10.35 31.14 -4.89
N CYS A 8 10.86 30.23 -4.06
CA CYS A 8 10.47 28.82 -3.98
C CYS A 8 10.02 28.50 -2.55
N PHE A 9 8.83 27.91 -2.40
CA PHE A 9 8.20 27.55 -1.11
C PHE A 9 8.27 28.62 0.00
N GLY A 10 8.19 29.90 -0.37
CA GLY A 10 8.30 31.00 0.59
C GLY A 10 9.67 31.11 1.30
N ILE A 11 10.71 30.41 0.81
CA ILE A 11 12.00 30.35 1.50
C ILE A 11 12.66 31.73 1.54
N THR A 12 12.90 32.19 2.76
CA THR A 12 13.51 33.48 3.06
C THR A 12 14.64 33.30 4.06
N ILE A 13 15.83 33.79 3.71
CA ILE A 13 16.98 33.81 4.62
C ILE A 13 17.26 35.24 5.09
N THR A 14 17.36 35.42 6.40
CA THR A 14 17.70 36.70 7.03
C THR A 14 19.09 36.63 7.66
N THR A 15 19.94 37.61 7.38
CA THR A 15 21.28 37.73 7.95
C THR A 15 21.54 39.10 8.58
N ALA A 16 22.39 39.10 9.62
CA ALA A 16 23.04 40.33 10.08
C ALA A 16 24.08 40.76 9.03
N GLU A 17 24.24 42.08 8.83
CA GLU A 17 24.85 42.69 7.63
C GLU A 17 26.24 42.20 7.23
N ASN A 18 26.96 41.47 8.08
CA ASN A 18 28.26 40.86 7.77
C ASN A 18 28.49 39.51 8.50
N ASN A 19 27.44 38.82 8.93
CA ASN A 19 27.57 37.54 9.63
C ASN A 19 26.59 36.50 9.09
N THR A 20 27.04 35.70 8.13
CA THR A 20 26.28 34.55 7.64
C THR A 20 26.15 33.44 8.68
N ALA A 21 27.03 33.36 9.69
CA ALA A 21 26.94 32.33 10.74
C ALA A 21 25.77 32.56 11.72
N ALA A 22 25.12 33.73 11.68
CA ALA A 22 23.90 34.03 12.44
C ALA A 22 22.68 34.18 11.53
N ALA A 23 22.68 33.47 10.39
CA ALA A 23 21.56 33.44 9.47
C ALA A 23 20.39 32.62 10.04
N SER A 24 19.16 33.04 9.75
CA SER A 24 17.94 32.26 10.00
C SER A 24 17.20 32.01 8.70
N ILE A 25 16.52 30.86 8.62
CA ILE A 25 15.65 30.47 7.50
C ILE A 25 14.20 30.43 7.97
N GLN A 26 13.29 30.78 7.08
CA GLN A 26 11.85 30.57 7.20
C GLN A 26 11.34 30.08 5.85
N SER A 27 10.36 29.18 5.83
CA SER A 27 9.66 28.74 4.63
C SER A 27 8.18 28.47 4.90
N GLU A 28 7.45 28.14 3.83
CA GLU A 28 6.06 27.67 3.85
C GLU A 28 5.99 26.15 3.55
N MET A 29 7.09 25.41 3.77
CA MET A 29 7.18 23.97 3.43
C MET A 29 6.55 23.06 4.49
N HIS A 30 6.36 23.52 5.73
CA HIS A 30 5.71 22.72 6.76
C HIS A 30 4.22 22.58 6.50
N ASP A 31 3.65 21.44 6.90
CA ASP A 31 2.21 21.26 6.92
C ASP A 31 1.67 21.71 8.30
N GLU A 32 0.89 22.79 8.31
CA GLU A 32 0.26 23.34 9.52
C GLU A 32 -0.74 22.39 10.18
N ALA A 33 -1.27 21.41 9.45
CA ALA A 33 -2.17 20.40 9.99
C ALA A 33 -1.44 19.31 10.79
N LEU A 34 -0.12 19.20 10.61
CA LEU A 34 0.72 18.21 11.27
C LEU A 34 1.44 18.83 12.47
N SER A 35 1.69 18.02 13.52
CA SER A 35 2.47 18.46 14.66
C SER A 35 3.91 18.80 14.23
N SER A 36 4.62 19.64 14.99
CA SER A 36 6.03 19.95 14.70
C SER A 36 6.94 18.72 14.82
N GLU A 37 6.53 17.73 15.60
CA GLU A 37 7.27 16.47 15.80
C GLU A 37 6.93 15.42 14.72
N HIS A 38 5.96 15.69 13.85
CA HIS A 38 5.55 14.78 12.80
C HIS A 38 6.72 14.50 11.84
N PRO A 39 6.97 13.24 11.43
CA PRO A 39 8.10 12.88 10.58
C PRO A 39 8.26 13.71 9.30
N PHE A 40 7.14 14.14 8.69
CA PHE A 40 7.13 15.08 7.57
C PHE A 40 7.76 16.43 7.96
N ASN A 41 7.24 17.10 8.99
CA ASN A 41 7.72 18.41 9.43
C ASN A 41 9.18 18.35 9.93
N VAL A 42 9.57 17.27 10.60
CA VAL A 42 10.98 17.03 10.98
C VAL A 42 11.89 16.85 9.75
N SER A 43 11.40 16.22 8.69
CA SER A 43 12.15 16.08 7.43
C SER A 43 12.28 17.44 6.72
N VAL A 44 11.24 18.28 6.79
CA VAL A 44 11.28 19.67 6.30
C VAL A 44 12.29 20.49 7.11
N ASP A 45 12.31 20.40 8.44
CA ASP A 45 13.31 21.07 9.29
C ASP A 45 14.75 20.69 8.91
N ALA A 46 14.97 19.41 8.59
CA ALA A 46 16.28 18.93 8.14
C ALA A 46 16.66 19.52 6.77
N LEU A 47 15.69 19.62 5.84
CA LEU A 47 15.90 20.25 4.54
C LEU A 47 16.21 21.75 4.67
N GLU A 48 15.45 22.48 5.50
CA GLU A 48 15.71 23.89 5.81
C GLU A 48 17.10 24.10 6.42
N SER A 49 17.48 23.24 7.37
CA SER A 49 18.81 23.26 8.00
C SER A 49 19.92 23.06 6.98
N LEU A 50 19.73 22.18 6.00
CA LEU A 50 20.67 21.95 4.91
C LEU A 50 20.78 23.19 4.01
N ILE A 51 19.66 23.78 3.60
CA ILE A 51 19.62 25.00 2.78
C ILE A 51 20.35 26.15 3.48
N LEU A 52 20.07 26.33 4.77
CA LEU A 52 20.71 27.35 5.60
C LEU A 52 22.23 27.11 5.69
N ALA A 53 22.67 25.87 5.93
CA ALA A 53 24.09 25.54 5.98
C ALA A 53 24.80 25.81 4.64
N GLN A 54 24.16 25.48 3.52
CA GLN A 54 24.67 25.72 2.18
C GLN A 54 24.79 27.22 1.87
N PHE A 55 23.77 28.00 2.23
CA PHE A 55 23.84 29.45 2.15
C PHE A 55 24.98 30.03 3.01
N CYS A 56 25.14 29.56 4.26
CA CYS A 56 26.23 29.97 5.14
C CYS A 56 27.61 29.63 4.57
N ALA A 57 27.71 28.55 3.80
CA ALA A 57 28.92 28.14 3.07
C ALA A 57 29.18 28.96 1.79
N GLY A 58 28.30 29.90 1.43
CA GLY A 58 28.44 30.76 0.27
C GLY A 58 27.88 30.17 -1.04
N ILE A 59 27.07 29.11 -0.96
CA ILE A 59 26.35 28.59 -2.13
C ILE A 59 25.22 29.56 -2.48
N ASP A 60 25.11 29.88 -3.77
CA ASP A 60 24.00 30.69 -4.27
C ASP A 60 22.72 29.86 -4.41
N ILE A 61 21.86 30.00 -3.40
CA ILE A 61 20.59 29.30 -3.28
C ILE A 61 19.48 29.87 -4.18
N THR A 62 19.74 30.95 -4.93
CA THR A 62 18.75 31.60 -5.80
C THR A 62 18.82 31.11 -7.25
N THR A 63 19.80 30.26 -7.56
CA THR A 63 19.98 29.74 -8.91
C THR A 63 18.86 28.76 -9.28
N PRO A 64 18.35 28.78 -10.53
CA PRO A 64 17.26 27.87 -10.94
C PRO A 64 17.56 26.38 -10.72
N ALA A 65 18.81 25.96 -10.94
CA ALA A 65 19.23 24.58 -10.72
C ALA A 65 19.19 24.18 -9.23
N TYR A 66 19.50 25.12 -8.33
CA TYR A 66 19.41 24.89 -6.90
C TYR A 66 17.94 24.79 -6.48
N LEU A 67 17.08 25.70 -6.95
CA LEU A 67 15.64 25.67 -6.65
C LEU A 67 15.00 24.36 -7.11
N GLN A 68 15.30 23.90 -8.33
CA GLN A 68 14.82 22.60 -8.84
C GLN A 68 15.26 21.44 -7.94
N SER A 69 16.48 21.50 -7.38
CA SER A 69 16.95 20.47 -6.45
C SER A 69 16.18 20.48 -5.12
N ILE A 70 15.78 21.66 -4.63
CA ILE A 70 14.94 21.79 -3.43
C ILE A 70 13.53 21.27 -3.70
N GLU A 71 12.93 21.61 -4.84
CA GLU A 71 11.63 21.09 -5.27
C GLU A 71 11.63 19.57 -5.35
N THR A 72 12.67 18.99 -5.96
CA THR A 72 12.81 17.53 -6.08
C THR A 72 12.98 16.87 -4.70
N ALA A 73 13.78 17.47 -3.81
CA ALA A 73 13.97 16.96 -2.46
C ALA A 73 12.68 17.02 -1.64
N TYR A 74 11.95 18.13 -1.72
CA TYR A 74 10.66 18.29 -1.06
C TYR A 74 9.63 17.29 -1.59
N GLU A 75 9.52 17.10 -2.91
CA GLU A 75 8.61 16.12 -3.51
C GLU A 75 8.92 14.69 -3.05
N ALA A 76 10.20 14.33 -2.90
CA ALA A 76 10.59 13.03 -2.38
C ALA A 76 10.18 12.85 -0.91
N ILE A 77 10.34 13.88 -0.07
CA ILE A 77 9.87 13.90 1.32
C ILE A 77 8.34 13.74 1.35
N SER A 78 7.62 14.56 0.58
CA SER A 78 6.15 14.48 0.48
C SER A 78 5.71 13.10 0.02
N THR A 79 6.36 12.50 -0.97
CA THR A 79 6.03 11.16 -1.48
C THR A 79 6.23 10.08 -0.42
N GLN A 80 7.34 10.16 0.32
CA GLN A 80 7.66 9.21 1.39
C GLN A 80 6.62 9.25 2.52
N HIS A 81 6.15 10.45 2.87
CA HIS A 81 5.18 10.63 3.96
C HIS A 81 3.72 10.55 3.49
N SER A 82 3.43 10.72 2.21
CA SER A 82 2.07 10.53 1.64
C SER A 82 1.68 9.07 1.45
N HIS A 83 2.65 8.14 1.42
CA HIS A 83 2.37 6.69 1.43
C HIS A 83 2.02 6.14 2.82
N CYS A 84 2.01 6.99 3.87
CA CYS A 84 1.64 6.62 5.23
C CYS A 84 0.75 7.67 5.93
N ALA A 85 0.09 8.57 5.21
CA ALA A 85 -0.74 9.62 5.79
C ALA A 85 -2.24 9.26 5.76
N ASP A 86 -2.61 8.16 6.43
CA ASP A 86 -3.81 8.18 7.25
C ASP A 86 -3.31 8.15 8.70
N ASN A 87 -3.59 9.21 9.45
CA ASN A 87 -3.11 9.43 10.82
C ASN A 87 -3.52 8.28 11.77
N ASP A 88 -2.56 7.41 12.10
CA ASP A 88 -2.72 6.35 13.11
C ASP A 88 -2.15 6.75 14.49
N GLU A 89 -1.89 8.05 14.73
CA GLU A 89 -1.55 8.55 16.06
C GLU A 89 -2.73 8.34 17.04
N GLY A 90 -2.60 7.35 17.93
CA GLY A 90 -3.63 6.95 18.90
C GLY A 90 -4.47 5.74 18.49
N MET A 91 -4.21 5.15 17.32
CA MET A 91 -4.88 3.93 16.88
C MET A 91 -4.16 2.69 17.42
N ILE A 92 -4.93 1.69 17.84
CA ILE A 92 -4.42 0.35 18.15
C ILE A 92 -4.84 -0.58 17.02
N TYR A 93 -3.88 -1.30 16.44
CA TYR A 93 -4.21 -2.30 15.44
C TYR A 93 -4.58 -3.59 16.15
N ILE A 94 -5.85 -3.96 16.06
CA ILE A 94 -6.37 -5.18 16.66
C ILE A 94 -6.50 -6.21 15.54
N GLN A 95 -5.63 -7.23 15.57
CA GLN A 95 -5.74 -8.36 14.67
C GLN A 95 -6.60 -9.44 15.32
N LYS A 96 -7.70 -9.83 14.65
CA LYS A 96 -8.52 -10.97 15.03
C LYS A 96 -8.33 -12.08 14.00
N ILE A 97 -7.65 -13.14 14.39
CA ILE A 97 -7.48 -14.34 13.56
C ILE A 97 -8.57 -15.34 13.94
N ARG A 98 -9.21 -15.95 12.93
CA ARG A 98 -10.17 -17.04 13.11
C ARG A 98 -9.80 -18.17 12.17
N ASN A 99 -9.49 -19.33 12.75
CA ASN A 99 -9.35 -20.57 11.99
C ASN A 99 -10.73 -21.20 11.87
N ILE A 100 -11.27 -21.26 10.66
CA ILE A 100 -12.57 -21.87 10.39
C ILE A 100 -12.33 -23.11 9.54
N GLN A 101 -12.77 -24.27 10.05
CA GLN A 101 -12.89 -25.48 9.26
C GLN A 101 -14.37 -25.64 8.89
N ALA A 102 -14.63 -25.74 7.58
CA ALA A 102 -15.97 -25.93 7.05
C ALA A 102 -16.00 -27.19 6.19
N GLN A 103 -17.06 -27.98 6.34
CA GLN A 103 -17.38 -29.04 5.40
C GLN A 103 -18.30 -28.46 4.33
N VAL A 104 -17.88 -28.57 3.07
CA VAL A 104 -18.63 -28.08 1.92
C VAL A 104 -19.06 -29.27 1.08
N THR A 105 -20.36 -29.39 0.81
CA THR A 105 -20.88 -30.32 -0.19
C THR A 105 -21.07 -29.58 -1.50
N GLU A 106 -20.28 -29.97 -2.49
CA GLU A 106 -20.39 -29.48 -3.86
C GLU A 106 -21.28 -30.42 -4.68
N SER A 107 -22.29 -29.85 -5.33
CA SER A 107 -23.13 -30.53 -6.31
C SER A 107 -22.85 -29.96 -7.69
N ILE A 108 -22.39 -30.81 -8.60
CA ILE A 108 -22.08 -30.42 -9.98
C ILE A 108 -22.91 -31.27 -10.94
N THR A 109 -23.70 -30.60 -11.78
CA THR A 109 -24.50 -31.28 -12.82
C THR A 109 -23.81 -31.19 -14.16
N TYR A 110 -23.58 -32.36 -14.78
CA TYR A 110 -23.02 -32.48 -16.11
C TYR A 110 -24.06 -32.99 -17.11
N LYS A 111 -23.96 -32.50 -18.34
CA LYS A 111 -24.70 -32.99 -19.49
C LYS A 111 -23.75 -33.69 -20.43
N ALA A 112 -24.05 -34.93 -20.74
CA ALA A 112 -23.37 -35.73 -21.76
C ALA A 112 -24.40 -36.25 -22.76
N ARG A 113 -23.93 -36.72 -23.92
CA ARG A 113 -24.78 -37.56 -24.79
C ARG A 113 -24.86 -38.96 -24.17
N SER A 114 -26.03 -39.59 -24.29
CA SER A 114 -26.26 -40.93 -23.75
C SER A 114 -25.34 -41.99 -24.35
N GLU A 115 -24.96 -41.83 -25.62
CA GLU A 115 -24.05 -42.74 -26.34
C GLU A 115 -22.62 -42.63 -25.78
N ASP A 116 -22.12 -41.40 -25.62
CA ASP A 116 -20.79 -41.14 -25.06
C ASP A 116 -20.71 -41.63 -23.60
N TRP A 117 -21.80 -41.47 -22.82
CA TRP A 117 -21.88 -42.01 -21.45
C TRP A 117 -21.82 -43.53 -21.41
N ALA A 118 -22.56 -44.22 -22.27
CA ALA A 118 -22.55 -45.68 -22.32
C ALA A 118 -21.16 -46.24 -22.70
N GLU A 119 -20.48 -45.62 -23.68
CA GLU A 119 -19.10 -45.98 -24.05
C GLU A 119 -18.13 -45.76 -22.88
N ALA A 120 -18.25 -44.63 -22.18
CA ALA A 120 -17.41 -44.32 -21.03
C ALA A 120 -17.60 -45.32 -19.88
N MET A 121 -18.84 -45.71 -19.58
CA MET A 121 -19.18 -46.72 -18.56
C MET A 121 -18.62 -48.11 -18.90
N GLU A 122 -18.72 -48.53 -20.16
CA GLU A 122 -18.14 -49.80 -20.61
C GLU A 122 -16.60 -49.79 -20.48
N SER A 123 -15.97 -48.65 -20.80
CA SER A 123 -14.52 -48.49 -20.70
C SER A 123 -14.00 -48.35 -19.26
N SER A 124 -14.83 -47.87 -18.34
CA SER A 124 -14.48 -47.65 -16.93
C SER A 124 -14.76 -48.85 -16.03
N GLY A 125 -15.34 -49.93 -16.56
CA GLY A 125 -15.74 -51.08 -15.74
C GLY A 125 -16.92 -50.78 -14.82
N ASP A 126 -17.86 -49.98 -15.31
CA ASP A 126 -19.05 -49.50 -14.59
C ASP A 126 -18.75 -48.55 -13.39
N GLU A 127 -17.55 -47.99 -13.32
CA GLU A 127 -17.23 -46.93 -12.36
C GLU A 127 -17.64 -45.56 -12.93
N GLU A 128 -18.67 -44.94 -12.32
CA GLU A 128 -19.27 -43.68 -12.78
C GLU A 128 -18.29 -42.49 -12.70
N GLU A 129 -17.42 -42.44 -11.67
CA GLU A 129 -16.41 -41.39 -11.52
C GLU A 129 -15.36 -41.45 -12.64
N GLN A 130 -14.90 -42.65 -12.97
CA GLN A 130 -13.92 -42.87 -14.04
C GLN A 130 -14.53 -42.64 -15.42
N ALA A 131 -15.81 -42.98 -15.61
CA ALA A 131 -16.56 -42.66 -16.82
C ALA A 131 -16.68 -41.14 -17.01
N LEU A 132 -17.07 -40.41 -15.95
CA LEU A 132 -17.15 -38.95 -15.98
C LEU A 132 -15.78 -38.31 -16.27
N LEU A 133 -14.72 -38.76 -15.60
CA LEU A 133 -13.36 -38.28 -15.82
C LEU A 133 -12.90 -38.51 -17.27
N THR A 134 -13.22 -39.67 -17.84
CA THR A 134 -12.93 -40.01 -19.24
C THR A 134 -13.63 -39.05 -20.19
N LEU A 135 -14.90 -38.75 -19.93
CA LEU A 135 -15.66 -37.80 -20.74
C LEU A 135 -15.16 -36.36 -20.59
N GLN A 136 -14.78 -35.94 -19.39
CA GLN A 136 -14.18 -34.64 -19.13
C GLN A 136 -12.86 -34.47 -19.89
N ASN A 137 -11.98 -35.49 -19.86
CA ASN A 137 -10.72 -35.50 -20.59
C ASN A 137 -10.91 -35.45 -22.12
N ARG A 138 -12.03 -36.00 -22.62
CA ARG A 138 -12.41 -35.95 -24.04
C ARG A 138 -13.20 -34.68 -24.41
N LEU A 139 -13.47 -33.78 -23.44
CA LEU A 139 -14.32 -32.60 -23.60
C LEU A 139 -15.74 -32.94 -24.13
N ALA A 140 -16.24 -34.13 -23.81
CA ALA A 140 -17.53 -34.68 -24.27
C ALA A 140 -18.67 -34.43 -23.26
N VAL A 141 -18.42 -33.64 -22.22
CA VAL A 141 -19.40 -33.24 -21.21
C VAL A 141 -19.41 -31.72 -21.06
N GLU A 142 -20.61 -31.19 -20.85
CA GLU A 142 -20.86 -29.78 -20.55
C GLU A 142 -21.30 -29.65 -19.10
N ARG A 143 -20.64 -28.80 -18.31
CA ARG A 143 -21.08 -28.48 -16.95
C ARG A 143 -22.25 -27.50 -17.03
N LEU A 144 -23.41 -27.89 -16.51
CA LEU A 144 -24.63 -27.08 -16.56
C LEU A 144 -24.80 -26.22 -15.31
N GLU A 145 -24.67 -26.86 -14.15
CA GLU A 145 -24.98 -26.22 -12.87
C GLU A 145 -23.91 -26.59 -11.85
N TYR A 146 -23.66 -25.63 -10.96
CA TYR A 146 -22.79 -25.76 -9.81
C TYR A 146 -23.50 -25.15 -8.63
N ASP A 147 -23.67 -25.96 -7.61
CA ASP A 147 -24.10 -25.50 -6.30
C ASP A 147 -23.12 -26.00 -5.25
N ALA A 148 -22.90 -25.18 -4.24
CA ALA A 148 -22.02 -25.51 -3.13
C ALA A 148 -22.68 -25.04 -1.84
N GLU A 149 -23.09 -26.00 -1.03
CA GLU A 149 -23.68 -25.75 0.27
C GLU A 149 -22.65 -26.05 1.35
N VAL A 150 -22.59 -25.19 2.37
CA VAL A 150 -21.74 -25.40 3.54
C VAL A 150 -22.59 -26.11 4.59
N ASP A 151 -22.26 -27.37 4.87
CA ASP A 151 -23.10 -28.26 5.69
C ASP A 151 -22.90 -28.01 7.20
N GLU A 152 -21.64 -27.90 7.63
CA GLU A 152 -21.28 -27.69 9.04
C GLU A 152 -20.03 -26.82 9.16
N PHE A 153 -20.06 -25.91 10.14
CA PHE A 153 -18.89 -25.18 10.63
C PHE A 153 -18.45 -25.85 11.94
N LEU A 154 -17.23 -26.39 11.99
CA LEU A 154 -16.62 -26.78 13.26
C LEU A 154 -16.18 -25.51 13.98
N GLU A 155 -17.06 -24.94 14.80
CA GLU A 155 -16.77 -23.77 15.63
C GLU A 155 -15.93 -24.16 16.87
N GLU A 156 -14.66 -24.51 16.67
CA GLU A 156 -13.65 -24.24 17.70
C GLU A 156 -13.08 -22.84 17.44
N PHE A 157 -13.67 -21.87 18.12
CA PHE A 157 -13.17 -20.49 18.08
C PHE A 157 -11.92 -20.34 18.94
N ASP A 158 -10.76 -20.69 18.39
CA ASP A 158 -9.51 -20.12 18.89
C ASP A 158 -9.44 -18.66 18.42
N CYS A 159 -10.06 -17.80 19.22
CA CYS A 159 -10.01 -16.36 19.01
C CYS A 159 -8.75 -15.82 19.69
N GLU A 160 -7.67 -15.71 18.93
CA GLU A 160 -6.51 -14.95 19.36
C GLU A 160 -6.68 -13.48 18.97
N VAL A 161 -6.64 -12.60 19.97
CA VAL A 161 -6.67 -11.15 19.80
C VAL A 161 -5.29 -10.62 20.16
N THR A 162 -4.60 -10.08 19.17
CA THR A 162 -3.27 -9.50 19.36
C THR A 162 -3.33 -8.01 19.04
N VAL A 163 -2.80 -7.20 19.95
CA VAL A 163 -2.51 -5.78 19.71
C VAL A 163 -1.16 -5.73 19.03
N ILE A 164 -1.12 -5.21 17.81
CA ILE A 164 0.09 -5.04 16.99
C ILE A 164 0.42 -3.56 16.77
#